data_AF-A0AA38GIF5-F1
#
_entry.id   AF-A0AA38GIF5-F1
#
_cell.length_a   1.000
_cell.length_b   1.000
_cell.length_c   1.000
_cell.angle_alpha   90.00
_cell.angle_beta   90.00
_cell.angle_gamma   90.00
#
_symmetry.space_group_name_H-M   'P 1'
#
loop_
_entity.id
_entity.type
_entity.pdbx_description
1 polymer ?
#
loop_
_entity_poly.entity_id
_entity_poly.type
_entity_poly.pdbx_seq_one_letter_code
_entity_poly.pdbx_strand_id
1 'polypeptide(L)'
;KPAESRVVVLSRDENRNCSLVEVEIYTGRPHQIRIHLSYIGHPLVGDPLYVVGGRPLILSENCCESYNVEDFAEDGGYERPLNAVPGDCGYHLHARRLLFHHPTSDE
;
A
#
# COMPACT_ATOMS: atom_id res chain seq x y z
N LYS A 1 15.96 8.81 7.14
CA LYS A 1 16.80 7.63 6.80
C LYS A 1 16.67 7.37 5.30
N PRO A 2 17.73 6.96 4.58
CA PRO A 2 17.62 6.69 3.14
C PRO A 2 16.63 5.54 2.88
N ALA A 3 15.91 5.66 1.76
CA ALA A 3 14.94 4.71 1.26
C ALA A 3 14.98 4.70 -0.27
N GLU A 4 14.93 3.52 -0.88
CA GLU A 4 15.04 3.37 -2.33
C GLU A 4 14.07 2.31 -2.87
N SER A 5 13.35 2.67 -3.92
CA SER A 5 12.40 1.81 -4.62
C SER A 5 12.51 2.04 -6.12
N ARG A 6 12.49 0.96 -6.90
CA ARG A 6 12.42 0.98 -8.35
C ARG A 6 11.03 0.58 -8.79
N VAL A 7 10.43 1.38 -9.68
CA VAL A 7 9.06 1.20 -10.16
C VAL A 7 9.07 0.95 -11.66
N VAL A 8 8.33 -0.07 -12.11
CA VAL A 8 8.13 -0.40 -13.52
C VAL A 8 6.63 -0.48 -13.80
N VAL A 9 6.16 0.19 -14.85
CA VAL A 9 4.75 0.11 -15.27
C VAL A 9 4.54 -1.19 -16.04
N LEU A 10 3.62 -2.03 -15.57
CA LEU A 10 3.24 -3.29 -16.22
C LEU A 10 2.07 -3.09 -17.18
N SER A 11 1.05 -2.33 -16.78
CA SER A 11 -0.09 -1.97 -17.63
C SER A 11 -0.72 -0.65 -17.20
N ARG A 12 -1.47 -0.02 -18.12
CA ARG A 12 -2.23 1.20 -17.88
C ARG A 12 -3.70 0.95 -18.19
N ASP A 13 -4.58 1.39 -17.31
CA ASP A 13 -6.02 1.37 -17.52
C ASP A 13 -6.51 2.82 -17.59
N GLU A 14 -6.73 3.29 -18.82
CA GLU A 14 -7.19 4.67 -19.08
C GLU A 14 -8.62 4.90 -18.59
N ASN A 15 -9.47 3.87 -18.60
CA ASN A 15 -10.87 3.98 -18.16
C ASN A 15 -10.94 4.22 -16.65
N ARG A 16 -10.05 3.57 -15.89
CA ARG A 16 -9.96 3.71 -14.43
C ARG A 16 -8.94 4.76 -13.98
N ASN A 17 -8.26 5.41 -14.93
CA ASN A 17 -7.16 6.33 -14.68
C ASN A 17 -6.13 5.79 -13.67
N CYS A 18 -5.72 4.54 -13.85
CA CYS A 18 -4.79 3.87 -12.95
C CYS A 18 -3.75 3.04 -13.72
N SER A 19 -2.70 2.61 -13.03
CA SER A 19 -1.64 1.79 -13.62
C SER A 19 -1.30 0.64 -12.68
N LEU A 20 -1.10 -0.54 -13.24
CA LEU A 20 -0.49 -1.65 -12.52
C LEU A 20 1.03 -1.49 -12.60
N VAL A 21 1.69 -1.47 -11.45
CA VAL A 21 3.14 -1.31 -11.35
C VAL A 21 3.77 -2.46 -10.60
N GLU A 22 4.98 -2.83 -10.99
CA GLU A 22 5.88 -3.63 -10.18
C GLU A 22 6.81 -2.70 -9.40
N VAL A 23 6.97 -2.98 -8.11
CA VAL A 23 7.87 -2.22 -7.23
C VAL A 23 8.89 -3.16 -6.62
N GLU A 24 10.15 -2.91 -6.90
CA GLU A 24 11.29 -3.54 -6.24
C GLU A 24 11.80 -2.61 -5.13
N ILE A 25 11.99 -3.13 -3.92
CA ILE A 25 12.49 -2.36 -2.77
C ILE A 25 13.92 -2.78 -2.44
N TYR A 26 14.84 -1.80 -2.35
CA TYR A 26 16.21 -2.05 -1.89
C TYR A 26 16.38 -1.77 -0.39
N THR A 27 15.37 -1.16 0.22
CA THR A 27 15.27 -0.89 1.65
C THR A 27 13.87 -1.23 2.17
N GLY A 28 13.75 -1.59 3.45
CA GLY A 28 12.46 -1.92 4.09
C GLY A 28 11.99 -0.87 5.10
N ARG A 29 11.82 0.40 4.70
CA ARG A 29 11.27 1.42 5.60
C ARG A 29 9.75 1.23 5.79
N PRO A 30 9.19 1.61 6.95
CA PRO A 30 7.74 1.58 7.16
C PRO A 30 7.01 2.37 6.06
N HIS A 31 5.98 1.77 5.47
CA HIS A 31 5.13 2.38 4.42
C HIS A 31 5.89 2.88 3.19
N GLN A 32 7.11 2.40 2.94
CA GLN A 32 8.00 2.94 1.92
C GLN A 32 7.35 3.06 0.54
N ILE A 33 6.73 1.97 0.06
CA ILE A 33 6.08 1.94 -1.26
C ILE A 33 4.93 2.96 -1.33
N ARG A 34 4.09 2.99 -0.29
CA ARG A 34 2.93 3.90 -0.17
C ARG A 34 3.37 5.36 -0.27
N ILE A 35 4.37 5.74 0.52
CA ILE A 35 4.93 7.10 0.55
C ILE A 35 5.59 7.45 -0.78
N HIS A 36 6.44 6.57 -1.33
CA HIS A 36 7.17 6.86 -2.57
C HIS A 36 6.23 7.08 -3.76
N LEU A 37 5.27 6.19 -3.96
CA LEU A 37 4.30 6.28 -5.05
C LEU A 37 3.42 7.54 -4.91
N SER A 38 2.98 7.82 -3.68
CA SER A 38 2.25 9.04 -3.37
C SER A 38 3.08 10.33 -3.57
N TYR A 39 4.36 10.31 -3.22
CA TYR A 39 5.29 11.44 -3.38
C TYR A 39 5.50 11.83 -4.85
N ILE A 40 5.59 10.84 -5.74
CA ILE A 40 5.72 11.09 -7.19
C ILE A 40 4.36 11.41 -7.88
N GLY A 41 3.27 11.50 -7.11
CA GLY A 41 1.95 11.89 -7.61
C GLY A 41 1.05 10.73 -8.03
N HIS A 42 1.43 9.49 -7.74
CA HIS A 42 0.68 8.29 -8.09
C HIS A 42 0.37 7.44 -6.85
N PRO A 43 -0.44 7.94 -5.88
CA PRO A 43 -0.75 7.18 -4.67
C PRO A 43 -1.43 5.84 -4.98
N LEU A 44 -1.31 4.89 -4.05
CA LEU A 44 -1.98 3.61 -4.19
C LEU A 44 -3.50 3.78 -4.21
N VAL A 45 -4.16 3.02 -5.07
CA VAL A 45 -5.62 2.92 -5.08
C VAL A 45 -6.09 2.35 -3.72
N GLY A 46 -7.04 3.02 -3.08
CA GLY A 46 -7.60 2.62 -1.79
C GLY A 46 -6.76 2.99 -0.56
N ASP A 47 -5.61 3.67 -0.71
CA ASP A 47 -4.81 4.09 0.45
C ASP A 47 -5.46 5.28 1.17
N PRO A 48 -5.96 5.10 2.42
CA PRO A 48 -6.66 6.16 3.14
C PRO A 48 -5.72 7.20 3.73
N LEU A 49 -4.42 6.91 3.77
CA LEU A 49 -3.45 7.65 4.56
C LEU A 49 -2.59 8.55 3.68
N TYR A 50 -2.09 8.08 2.54
CA TYR A 50 -1.13 8.85 1.75
C TYR A 50 -1.73 9.46 0.50
N VAL A 51 -1.77 10.79 0.45
CA VAL A 51 -2.19 11.56 -0.73
C VAL A 51 -1.01 12.18 -1.46
N VAL A 52 -1.24 12.53 -2.74
CA VAL A 52 -0.29 13.19 -3.64
C VAL A 52 0.63 14.15 -2.88
N GLY A 53 1.93 13.93 -3.02
CA GLY A 53 2.98 14.61 -2.25
C GLY A 53 3.53 13.80 -1.08
N GLY A 54 3.06 12.56 -0.88
CA GLY A 54 3.64 11.61 0.08
C GLY A 54 3.38 11.98 1.53
N ARG A 55 2.41 12.87 1.79
CA ARG A 55 2.06 13.32 3.13
C ARG A 55 0.92 12.48 3.68
N PRO A 56 0.99 12.09 4.96
CA PRO A 56 -0.15 11.47 5.61
C PRO A 56 -1.29 12.50 5.70
N LEU A 57 -2.50 12.07 5.37
CA LEU A 57 -3.72 12.76 5.73
C LEU A 57 -3.79 12.76 7.26
N ILE A 58 -4.01 13.95 7.83
CA ILE A 58 -4.44 14.04 9.21
C ILE A 58 -5.89 13.56 9.20
N LEU A 59 -6.11 12.30 9.54
CA LEU A 59 -7.43 11.76 9.77
C LEU A 59 -7.97 12.51 11.01
N SER A 60 -8.84 13.50 10.81
CA SER A 60 -9.69 13.98 11.90
C SER A 60 -10.52 12.80 12.42
N GLU A 61 -10.89 12.81 13.69
CA GLU A 61 -11.59 11.72 14.41
C GLU A 61 -12.84 11.13 13.70
N ASN A 62 -13.32 11.78 12.63
CA ASN A 62 -14.53 11.42 11.88
C ASN A 62 -14.25 10.72 10.53
N CYS A 63 -13.00 10.48 10.13
CA CYS A 63 -12.71 9.89 8.81
C CYS A 63 -13.09 8.41 8.70
N CYS A 64 -13.19 7.67 9.81
CA CYS A 64 -13.60 6.26 9.79
C CYS A 64 -15.09 6.08 9.45
N GLU A 65 -15.93 7.09 9.63
CA GLU A 65 -17.37 7.03 9.29
C GLU A 65 -17.63 7.07 7.78
N SER A 66 -16.64 7.50 6.98
CA SER A 66 -16.81 7.69 5.53
C SER A 66 -16.46 6.44 4.71
N TYR A 67 -15.93 5.38 5.34
CA TYR A 67 -15.57 4.15 4.66
C TYR A 67 -16.65 3.10 4.90
N ASN A 68 -17.20 2.54 3.82
CA ASN A 68 -18.17 1.46 3.91
C ASN A 68 -17.47 0.22 4.46
N VAL A 69 -17.99 -0.31 5.57
CA VAL A 69 -17.47 -1.53 6.21
C VAL A 69 -17.58 -2.76 5.29
N GLU A 70 -18.41 -2.67 4.25
CA GLU A 70 -18.62 -3.76 3.29
C GLU A 70 -17.59 -3.82 2.15
N ASP A 71 -16.75 -2.78 1.96
CA ASP A 71 -15.67 -2.80 0.95
C ASP A 71 -14.39 -3.50 1.46
N PHE A 72 -14.45 -4.03 2.68
CA PHE A 72 -13.34 -4.74 3.30
C PHE A 72 -13.25 -6.19 2.80
N ALA A 73 -12.03 -6.68 2.63
CA ALA A 73 -11.80 -8.09 2.26
C ALA A 73 -12.37 -9.03 3.34
N GLU A 74 -13.03 -10.12 2.93
CA GLU A 74 -13.41 -11.26 3.78
C GLU A 74 -12.15 -12.08 4.15
N ASP A 75 -11.20 -11.50 4.87
CA ASP A 75 -10.00 -12.22 5.29
C ASP A 75 -10.25 -13.07 6.55
N GLY A 76 -10.80 -14.27 6.33
CA GLY A 76 -10.43 -15.50 7.02
C GLY A 76 -10.57 -15.59 8.55
N GLY A 77 -11.31 -14.69 9.20
CA GLY A 77 -11.56 -14.72 10.65
C GLY A 77 -10.72 -13.76 11.49
N TYR A 78 -10.12 -12.73 10.89
CA TYR A 78 -9.55 -11.62 11.65
C TYR A 78 -10.66 -10.65 12.10
N GLU A 79 -10.95 -10.58 13.41
CA GLU A 79 -11.85 -9.56 13.97
C GLU A 79 -11.15 -8.19 13.92
N ARG A 80 -11.68 -7.31 13.07
CA ARG A 80 -11.11 -5.98 12.83
C ARG A 80 -11.21 -5.11 14.10
N PRO A 81 -10.16 -4.34 14.43
CA PRO A 81 -10.17 -3.48 15.60
C PRO A 81 -11.19 -2.35 15.46
N LEU A 82 -11.82 -1.94 16.57
CA LEU A 82 -12.78 -0.82 16.64
C LEU A 82 -12.22 0.49 16.08
N ASN A 83 -10.90 0.67 16.18
CA ASN A 83 -10.17 1.76 15.56
C ASN A 83 -9.40 1.19 14.37
N ALA A 84 -9.92 1.40 13.16
CA ALA A 84 -9.28 0.95 11.94
C ALA A 84 -7.86 1.54 11.84
N VAL A 85 -6.86 0.68 11.73
CA VAL A 85 -5.51 1.11 11.38
C VAL A 85 -5.41 1.25 9.86
N PRO A 86 -4.46 2.03 9.32
CA PRO A 86 -4.30 2.21 7.88
C PRO A 86 -4.08 0.92 7.08
N GLY A 87 -3.79 -0.21 7.75
CA GLY A 87 -3.72 -1.55 7.18
C GLY A 87 -5.08 -2.22 6.96
N ASP A 88 -6.12 -1.78 7.67
CA ASP A 88 -7.47 -2.36 7.61
C ASP A 88 -8.26 -1.79 6.43
N CYS A 89 -7.94 -0.56 6.04
CA CYS A 89 -8.43 0.05 4.80
C CYS A 89 -7.71 -0.61 3.63
N GLY A 90 -8.40 -1.51 2.91
CA GLY A 90 -7.82 -2.24 1.79
C GLY A 90 -7.19 -1.31 0.76
N TYR A 91 -5.87 -1.36 0.61
CA TYR A 91 -5.15 -0.68 -0.47
C TYR A 91 -4.54 -1.70 -1.43
N HIS A 92 -4.40 -1.30 -2.68
CA HIS A 92 -3.87 -2.16 -3.73
C HIS A 92 -2.34 -2.28 -3.64
N LEU A 93 -1.87 -3.10 -2.71
CA LEU A 93 -0.47 -3.52 -2.60
C LEU A 93 -0.40 -5.00 -2.25
N HIS A 94 0.40 -5.75 -3.01
CA HIS A 94 0.54 -7.19 -2.80
C HIS A 94 2.00 -7.60 -2.96
N ALA A 95 2.52 -8.38 -2.00
CA ALA A 95 3.85 -8.97 -2.06
C ALA A 95 3.86 -10.16 -3.03
N ARG A 96 3.98 -9.88 -4.33
CA ARG A 96 3.88 -10.88 -5.40
C ARG A 96 5.04 -11.88 -5.44
N ARG A 97 6.25 -11.45 -5.09
CA ARG A 97 7.47 -12.27 -5.18
C ARG A 97 8.39 -11.96 -4.01
N LEU A 98 8.94 -13.01 -3.42
CA LEU A 98 9.99 -12.94 -2.41
C LEU A 98 11.11 -13.90 -2.83
N LEU A 99 12.36 -13.44 -2.74
CA LEU A 99 13.54 -14.22 -3.10
C LEU A 99 14.58 -14.01 -2.00
N PHE A 100 15.10 -15.12 -1.48
CA PHE A 100 16.18 -15.15 -0.50
C PHE A 100 16.82 -16.54 -0.56
N HIS A 101 18.10 -16.62 -0.21
CA HIS A 101 18.77 -17.90 0.01
C HIS A 101 18.15 -18.59 1.22
N HIS A 102 17.84 -19.87 1.09
CA HIS A 102 17.31 -20.64 2.20
C HIS A 102 18.31 -20.62 3.38
N PRO A 103 17.89 -20.25 4.60
CA PRO A 103 18.80 -19.86 5.68
C PRO A 103 19.70 -21.00 6.19
N THR A 104 19.38 -22.25 5.85
CA THR A 104 20.13 -23.44 6.31
C THR A 104 20.79 -24.22 5.18
N SER A 105 20.28 -24.14 3.95
CA SER A 105 20.85 -24.88 2.82
C SER A 105 21.64 -24.01 1.86
N ASP A 106 21.54 -22.68 1.98
CA ASP A 106 22.18 -21.69 1.10
C ASP A 106 21.76 -21.80 -0.39
N GLU A 107 20.74 -22.62 -0.66
CA GLU A 107 20.07 -22.79 -1.97
C GLU A 107 19.08 -21.66 -2.27
#